data_AF-A0A5N8UUE3-F1
#
_entry.id   AF-A0A5N8UUE3-F1
#
_cell.length_a   1.000
_cell.length_b   1.000
_cell.length_c   1.000
_cell.angle_alpha   90.00
_cell.angle_beta   90.00
_cell.angle_gamma   90.00
#
_symmetry.space_group_name_H-M   'P 1'
#
loop_
_entity.id
_entity.type
_entity.pdbx_description
1 polymer ?
#
loop_
_entity_poly.entity_id
_entity_poly.type
_entity_poly.pdbx_seq_one_letter_code
_entity_poly.pdbx_strand_id
1 'polypeptide(L)'
;MGTSNKPLPRYFKYWGKAVKNEGGSDDAYHLLPYHCLDVAAVGQQLLCSNKPLTKALADFLELSPQQLNALFVFSLALHDLGKFASAFHVADRDNPLISASSRFDYDGSQYRHDRMGLYFWQNIELSFFEAAHSFINNAYALIQPDFPLDILHTPEITIGQSCLCLRNE
;
A
#
# COMPACT_ATOMS: atom_id res chain seq x y z
N MET A 1 -10.62 30.77 -19.10
CA MET A 1 -10.59 29.44 -18.46
C MET A 1 -9.25 29.29 -17.76
N GLY A 2 -9.21 29.52 -16.46
CA GLY A 2 -7.97 29.45 -15.67
C GLY A 2 -7.68 28.00 -15.29
N THR A 3 -6.65 27.40 -15.88
CA THR A 3 -6.08 26.15 -15.37
C THR A 3 -5.47 26.46 -14.00
N SER A 4 -6.08 25.95 -12.94
CA SER A 4 -5.51 26.00 -11.59
C SER A 4 -4.10 25.41 -11.64
N ASN A 5 -3.08 26.27 -11.55
CA ASN A 5 -1.68 25.88 -11.58
C ASN A 5 -1.28 25.29 -10.22
N LYS A 6 -2.02 24.29 -9.75
CA LYS A 6 -1.66 23.55 -8.54
C LYS A 6 -0.48 22.65 -8.90
N PRO A 7 0.64 22.75 -8.17
CA PRO A 7 1.76 21.85 -8.40
C PRO A 7 1.28 20.42 -8.19
N LEU A 8 1.68 19.52 -9.10
CA LEU A 8 1.38 18.10 -8.96
C LEU A 8 1.89 17.59 -7.61
N PRO A 9 1.13 16.74 -6.91
CA PRO A 9 1.59 16.10 -5.70
C PRO A 9 2.97 15.43 -5.87
N ARG A 10 3.81 15.52 -4.83
CA ARG A 10 5.22 15.10 -4.90
C ARG A 10 5.41 13.62 -5.25
N TYR A 11 4.44 12.77 -4.91
CA TYR A 11 4.49 11.34 -5.21
C TYR A 11 4.37 11.02 -6.71
N PHE A 12 3.93 11.95 -7.56
CA PHE A 12 3.91 11.76 -9.02
C PHE A 12 5.28 11.94 -9.69
N LYS A 13 6.33 12.25 -8.93
CA LYS A 13 7.69 12.33 -9.46
C LYS A 13 8.37 10.96 -9.61
N TYR A 14 7.76 9.91 -9.06
CA TYR A 14 8.35 8.58 -8.99
C TYR A 14 7.74 7.67 -10.07
N TRP A 15 8.55 6.94 -10.82
CA TRP A 15 8.11 5.90 -11.75
C TRP A 15 8.06 4.49 -11.12
N GLY A 16 7.11 3.67 -11.53
CA GLY A 16 7.01 2.25 -11.16
C GLY A 16 7.70 1.34 -12.16
N LYS A 17 7.73 1.77 -13.44
CA LYS A 17 8.40 1.08 -14.55
C LYS A 17 8.84 2.09 -15.61
N ALA A 18 10.08 1.95 -16.06
CA ALA A 18 10.62 2.64 -17.23
C ALA A 18 10.58 1.68 -18.42
N VAL A 19 10.06 2.12 -19.56
CA VAL A 19 10.23 1.40 -20.83
C VAL A 19 11.29 2.15 -21.62
N LYS A 20 12.46 1.53 -21.79
CA LYS A 20 13.47 2.03 -22.72
C LYS A 20 12.97 1.77 -24.13
N ASN A 21 12.59 2.82 -24.85
CA ASN A 21 12.30 2.70 -26.27
C ASN A 21 13.63 2.72 -27.03
N GLU A 22 14.01 1.62 -27.68
CA GLU A 22 15.23 1.55 -28.52
C GLU A 22 15.15 2.42 -29.81
N GLY A 23 14.18 3.32 -29.90
CA GLY A 23 13.89 4.11 -31.10
C GLY A 23 13.25 5.46 -30.81
N GLY A 24 13.98 6.36 -30.15
CA GLY A 24 13.92 7.81 -30.41
C GLY A 24 12.62 8.60 -30.19
N SER A 25 11.57 8.05 -29.58
CA SER A 25 10.40 8.83 -29.17
C SER A 25 10.06 8.54 -27.72
N ASP A 26 10.00 9.60 -26.90
CA ASP A 26 9.64 9.68 -25.48
C ASP A 26 9.63 8.35 -24.71
N ASP A 27 10.55 8.21 -23.76
CA ASP A 27 10.55 7.09 -22.82
C ASP A 27 9.18 6.97 -22.14
N ALA A 28 8.46 5.89 -22.45
CA ALA A 28 7.17 5.63 -21.84
C ALA A 28 7.40 5.16 -20.40
N TYR A 29 7.20 6.06 -19.44
CA TYR A 29 7.25 5.72 -18.02
C TYR A 29 5.84 5.59 -17.44
N HIS A 30 5.67 4.62 -16.56
CA HIS A 30 4.43 4.42 -15.82
C HIS A 30 4.65 4.87 -14.36
N LEU A 31 3.86 5.83 -13.90
CA LEU A 31 4.05 6.44 -12.57
C LEU A 31 3.85 5.42 -11.45
N LEU A 32 4.67 5.51 -10.40
CA LEU A 32 4.69 4.56 -9.29
C LEU A 32 3.35 4.45 -8.57
N PRO A 33 2.62 5.55 -8.26
CA PRO A 33 1.29 5.44 -7.65
C PRO A 33 0.31 4.66 -8.54
N TYR A 34 0.36 4.86 -9.85
CA TYR A 34 -0.52 4.13 -10.78
C TYR A 34 -0.12 2.66 -10.88
N HIS A 35 1.17 2.35 -10.87
CA HIS A 35 1.64 0.97 -10.84
C HIS A 35 1.07 0.21 -9.64
N CYS A 36 1.18 0.80 -8.45
CA CYS A 36 0.66 0.23 -7.23
C CYS A 36 -0.86 0.02 -7.29
N LEU A 37 -1.60 1.00 -7.83
CA LEU A 37 -3.06 0.91 -7.97
C LEU A 37 -3.49 -0.14 -9.00
N ASP A 38 -2.78 -0.27 -10.11
CA ASP A 38 -3.05 -1.29 -11.13
C ASP A 38 -2.89 -2.69 -10.54
N VAL A 39 -1.82 -2.94 -9.79
CA VAL A 39 -1.58 -4.21 -9.10
C VAL A 39 -2.66 -4.46 -8.04
N ALA A 40 -3.02 -3.43 -7.26
CA ALA A 40 -4.08 -3.52 -6.26
C ALA A 40 -5.46 -3.85 -6.88
N ALA A 41 -5.78 -3.24 -8.03
CA ALA A 41 -7.03 -3.50 -8.77
C ALA A 41 -7.09 -4.94 -9.29
N VAL A 42 -5.98 -5.46 -9.84
CA VAL A 42 -5.88 -6.88 -10.23
C VAL A 42 -6.03 -7.78 -9.00
N GLY A 43 -5.38 -7.44 -7.89
CA GLY A 43 -5.47 -8.19 -6.63
C GLY A 43 -6.89 -8.25 -6.05
N GLN A 44 -7.64 -7.14 -6.15
CA GLN A 44 -9.04 -7.09 -5.74
C GLN A 44 -9.88 -8.13 -6.48
N GLN A 45 -9.67 -8.24 -7.80
CA GLN A 45 -10.34 -9.26 -8.62
C GLN A 45 -9.82 -10.65 -8.33
N LEU A 46 -8.52 -10.82 -8.09
CA LEU A 46 -7.90 -12.11 -7.80
C LEU A 46 -8.50 -12.75 -6.53
N LEU A 47 -8.60 -12.01 -5.44
CA LEU A 47 -9.17 -12.45 -4.16
C LEU A 47 -10.53 -11.80 -3.84
N CYS A 48 -11.42 -11.68 -4.83
CA CYS A 48 -12.78 -11.17 -4.61
C CYS A 48 -13.52 -11.97 -3.51
N SER A 49 -14.27 -11.27 -2.65
CA SER A 49 -14.86 -11.83 -1.42
C SER A 49 -15.84 -12.99 -1.62
N ASN A 50 -16.41 -13.14 -2.81
CA ASN A 50 -17.31 -14.25 -3.14
C ASN A 50 -16.58 -15.55 -3.54
N LYS A 51 -15.27 -15.50 -3.83
CA LYS A 51 -14.50 -16.65 -4.31
C LYS A 51 -14.25 -17.68 -3.20
N PRO A 52 -14.29 -18.99 -3.52
CA PRO A 52 -14.03 -20.04 -2.54
C PRO A 52 -12.66 -19.92 -1.86
N LEU A 53 -11.60 -19.61 -2.61
CA LEU A 53 -10.27 -19.42 -2.04
C LEU A 53 -10.24 -18.28 -1.01
N THR A 54 -10.85 -17.15 -1.33
CA THR A 54 -10.92 -16.00 -0.41
C THR A 54 -11.66 -16.38 0.87
N LYS A 55 -12.77 -17.12 0.76
CA LYS A 55 -13.51 -17.60 1.93
C LYS A 55 -12.66 -18.54 2.79
N ALA A 56 -12.01 -19.53 2.17
CA ALA A 56 -11.15 -20.47 2.91
C ALA A 56 -9.96 -19.77 3.60
N LEU A 57 -9.34 -18.80 2.93
CA LEU A 57 -8.26 -18.00 3.52
C LEU A 57 -8.78 -17.09 4.65
N ALA A 58 -9.95 -16.50 4.47
CA ALA A 58 -10.56 -15.64 5.47
C ALA A 58 -10.92 -16.44 6.73
N ASP A 59 -11.51 -17.63 6.56
CA ASP A 59 -11.81 -18.56 7.64
C ASP A 59 -10.53 -18.99 8.38
N PHE A 60 -9.46 -19.31 7.64
CA PHE A 60 -8.15 -19.67 8.23
C PHE A 60 -7.52 -18.53 9.03
N LEU A 61 -7.70 -17.28 8.60
CA LEU A 61 -7.14 -16.09 9.23
C LEU A 61 -8.08 -15.47 10.28
N GLU A 62 -9.24 -16.08 10.54
CA GLU A 62 -10.28 -15.54 11.43
C GLU A 62 -10.75 -14.13 11.01
N LEU A 63 -10.88 -13.90 9.70
CA LEU A 63 -11.35 -12.65 9.11
C LEU A 63 -12.63 -12.87 8.30
N SER A 64 -13.41 -11.81 8.06
CA SER A 64 -14.40 -11.85 6.99
C SER A 64 -13.72 -11.81 5.60
N PRO A 65 -14.33 -12.39 4.56
CA PRO A 65 -13.83 -12.29 3.19
C PRO A 65 -13.67 -10.85 2.67
N GLN A 66 -14.46 -9.91 3.22
CA GLN A 66 -14.36 -8.48 2.92
C GLN A 66 -13.13 -7.85 3.58
N GLN A 67 -12.88 -8.15 4.86
CA GLN A 67 -11.69 -7.70 5.57
C GLN A 67 -10.41 -8.23 4.93
N LEU A 68 -10.38 -9.53 4.60
CA LEU A 68 -9.22 -10.13 3.92
C LEU A 68 -8.96 -9.45 2.56
N ASN A 69 -10.00 -9.25 1.74
CA ASN A 69 -9.84 -8.57 0.46
C ASN A 69 -9.32 -7.13 0.64
N ALA A 70 -9.88 -6.37 1.57
CA ALA A 70 -9.46 -5.00 1.85
C ALA A 70 -7.99 -4.93 2.29
N LEU A 71 -7.59 -5.77 3.25
CA LEU A 71 -6.20 -5.85 3.73
C LEU A 71 -5.24 -6.27 2.62
N PHE A 72 -5.65 -7.22 1.78
CA PHE A 72 -4.84 -7.68 0.64
C PHE A 72 -4.65 -6.57 -0.40
N VAL A 73 -5.74 -5.91 -0.80
CA VAL A 73 -5.70 -4.79 -1.77
C VAL A 73 -4.86 -3.64 -1.24
N PHE A 74 -5.03 -3.28 0.04
CA PHE A 74 -4.20 -2.28 0.70
C PHE A 74 -2.71 -2.66 0.69
N SER A 75 -2.39 -3.90 1.05
CA SER A 75 -1.00 -4.38 1.04
C SER A 75 -0.38 -4.32 -0.36
N LEU A 76 -1.15 -4.66 -1.40
CA LEU A 76 -0.71 -4.55 -2.79
C LEU A 76 -0.49 -3.10 -3.23
N ALA A 77 -1.32 -2.16 -2.78
CA ALA A 77 -1.12 -0.74 -3.05
C ALA A 77 0.18 -0.20 -2.41
N LEU A 78 0.70 -0.86 -1.38
CA LEU A 78 1.94 -0.49 -0.70
C LEU A 78 3.15 -1.37 -1.05
N HIS A 79 2.99 -2.39 -1.90
CA HIS A 79 4.03 -3.40 -2.13
C HIS A 79 5.36 -2.81 -2.61
N ASP A 80 5.28 -1.73 -3.37
CA ASP A 80 6.41 -1.02 -3.97
C ASP A 80 6.78 0.27 -3.22
N LEU A 81 6.38 0.41 -1.95
CA LEU A 81 6.68 1.60 -1.13
C LEU A 81 8.19 1.93 -1.11
N GLY A 82 9.07 0.92 -1.14
CA GLY A 82 10.51 1.14 -1.18
C GLY A 82 11.02 1.78 -2.47
N LYS A 83 10.26 1.74 -3.58
CA LYS A 83 10.62 2.45 -4.81
C LYS A 83 10.51 3.96 -4.67
N PHE A 84 9.84 4.50 -3.64
CA PHE A 84 9.88 5.93 -3.33
C PHE A 84 11.22 6.40 -2.75
N ALA A 85 12.17 5.50 -2.48
CA ALA A 85 13.53 5.88 -2.08
C ALA A 85 14.28 6.52 -3.25
N SER A 86 14.92 7.67 -3.04
CA SER A 86 15.74 8.34 -4.07
C SER A 86 16.84 7.43 -4.61
N ALA A 87 17.42 6.57 -3.76
CA ALA A 87 18.42 5.57 -4.14
C ALA A 87 17.93 4.66 -5.29
N PHE A 88 16.66 4.23 -5.27
CA PHE A 88 16.09 3.39 -6.32
C PHE A 88 16.09 4.07 -7.70
N HIS A 89 15.97 5.41 -7.74
CA HIS A 89 15.95 6.17 -9.00
C HIS A 89 17.35 6.59 -9.48
N VAL A 90 18.38 6.53 -8.63
CA VAL A 90 19.77 6.88 -9.01
C VAL A 90 20.36 5.86 -9.98
N ALA A 91 19.83 4.64 -9.98
CA ALA A 91 20.20 3.62 -10.95
C ALA A 91 19.85 4.01 -12.39
N ASP A 92 18.96 4.99 -12.59
CA ASP A 92 18.61 5.54 -13.90
C ASP A 92 18.99 7.01 -14.00
N ARG A 93 20.16 7.25 -14.59
CA ARG A 93 20.79 8.58 -14.65
C ARG A 93 20.04 9.58 -15.54
N ASP A 94 19.10 9.10 -16.36
CA ASP A 94 18.35 9.91 -17.31
C ASP A 94 16.90 10.18 -16.86
N ASN A 95 16.55 9.91 -15.59
CA ASN A 95 15.21 10.19 -15.06
C ASN A 95 14.87 11.70 -15.11
N PRO A 96 13.91 12.13 -15.94
CA PRO A 96 13.61 13.56 -16.13
C PRO A 96 12.78 14.16 -14.98
N LEU A 97 12.22 13.33 -14.09
CA LEU A 97 11.30 13.76 -13.02
C LEU A 97 11.98 13.96 -11.67
N ILE A 98 13.10 13.27 -11.43
CA ILE A 98 13.90 13.38 -10.21
C ILE A 98 15.38 13.42 -10.59
N SER A 99 16.01 14.57 -10.41
CA SER A 99 17.48 14.65 -10.32
C SER A 99 17.90 14.07 -8.97
N ALA A 100 17.94 12.74 -8.86
CA ALA A 100 18.20 12.08 -7.60
C ALA A 100 19.70 12.21 -7.25
N SER A 101 20.06 13.22 -6.45
CA SER A 101 21.35 13.23 -5.76
C SER A 101 21.21 12.36 -4.50
N SER A 102 21.45 11.06 -4.61
CA SER A 102 21.57 10.24 -3.41
C SER A 102 22.94 10.45 -2.77
N ARG A 103 22.95 10.54 -1.44
CA ARG A 103 24.20 10.55 -0.66
C ARG A 103 24.83 9.15 -0.55
N PHE A 104 24.11 8.12 -1.02
CA PHE A 104 24.48 6.72 -0.90
C PHE A 104 24.20 5.99 -2.21
N ASP A 105 25.12 5.11 -2.61
CA ASP A 105 24.92 4.27 -3.78
C ASP A 105 23.80 3.25 -3.53
N TYR A 106 22.97 3.01 -4.55
CA TYR A 106 21.94 1.99 -4.49
C TYR A 106 22.52 0.63 -4.86
N ASP A 107 22.69 -0.24 -3.87
CA ASP A 107 23.00 -1.65 -4.10
C ASP A 107 21.71 -2.47 -4.08
N GLY A 108 21.18 -2.80 -5.26
CA GLY A 108 19.97 -3.63 -5.39
C GLY A 108 20.12 -5.04 -4.84
N SER A 109 21.34 -5.52 -4.55
CA SER A 109 21.59 -6.81 -3.91
C SER A 109 21.45 -6.76 -2.39
N GLN A 110 21.76 -5.61 -1.76
CA GLN A 110 21.65 -5.38 -0.32
C GLN A 110 20.39 -4.60 0.09
N TYR A 111 19.88 -3.74 -0.80
CA TYR A 111 18.78 -2.80 -0.57
C TYR A 111 17.66 -2.98 -1.61
N ARG A 112 17.21 -4.22 -1.79
CA ARG A 112 16.01 -4.50 -2.60
C ARG A 112 14.83 -3.62 -2.13
N HIS A 113 14.05 -3.11 -3.08
CA HIS A 113 12.93 -2.21 -2.81
C HIS A 113 11.88 -2.83 -1.88
N ASP A 114 11.72 -4.16 -1.87
CA ASP A 114 10.86 -4.88 -0.92
C ASP A 114 11.31 -4.67 0.55
N ARG A 115 12.60 -4.82 0.85
CA ARG A 115 13.18 -4.58 2.18
C ARG A 115 13.12 -3.12 2.58
N MET A 116 13.39 -2.21 1.65
CA MET A 116 13.24 -0.78 1.90
C MET A 116 11.77 -0.40 2.17
N GLY A 117 10.83 -1.02 1.46
CA GLY A 117 9.40 -0.85 1.70
C GLY A 117 9.01 -1.28 3.11
N LEU A 118 9.50 -2.44 3.57
CA LEU A 118 9.29 -2.89 4.95
C LEU A 118 9.88 -1.92 5.97
N TYR A 119 11.11 -1.44 5.75
CA TYR A 119 11.73 -0.44 6.63
C TYR A 119 10.87 0.82 6.70
N PHE A 120 10.43 1.37 5.57
CA PHE A 120 9.56 2.55 5.58
C PHE A 120 8.24 2.28 6.29
N TRP A 121 7.61 1.13 6.04
CA TRP A 121 6.39 0.73 6.72
C TRP A 121 6.55 0.73 8.24
N GLN A 122 7.58 0.07 8.77
CA GLN A 122 7.86 0.02 10.21
C GLN A 122 8.08 1.40 10.84
N ASN A 123 8.52 2.39 10.07
CA ASN A 123 8.73 3.75 10.57
C ASN A 123 7.46 4.62 10.49
N ILE A 124 6.47 4.25 9.68
CA ILE A 124 5.25 5.06 9.49
C ILE A 124 3.99 4.41 10.04
N GLU A 125 3.97 3.09 10.29
CA GLU A 125 2.77 2.32 10.59
C GLU A 125 1.95 2.89 11.75
N LEU A 126 2.60 3.30 12.85
CA LEU A 126 1.91 3.89 14.00
C LEU A 126 1.17 5.17 13.62
N SER A 127 1.89 6.14 13.03
CA SER A 127 1.30 7.40 12.58
C SER A 127 0.25 7.21 11.49
N PHE A 128 0.41 6.19 10.64
CA PHE A 128 -0.58 5.82 9.64
C PHE A 128 -1.86 5.34 10.30
N PHE A 129 -1.78 4.42 11.26
CA PHE A 129 -2.95 3.89 11.95
C PHE A 129 -3.64 4.96 12.80
N GLU A 130 -2.89 5.86 13.44
CA GLU A 130 -3.46 7.02 14.14
C GLU A 130 -4.24 7.94 13.19
N ALA A 131 -3.65 8.29 12.05
CA ALA A 131 -4.29 9.13 11.05
C ALA A 131 -5.51 8.44 10.41
N ALA A 132 -5.40 7.15 10.10
CA ALA A 132 -6.49 6.35 9.54
C ALA A 132 -7.64 6.24 10.54
N HIS A 133 -7.36 5.97 11.81
CA HIS A 133 -8.37 5.92 12.87
C HIS A 133 -9.06 7.28 13.03
N SER A 134 -8.31 8.38 13.05
CA SER A 134 -8.87 9.73 13.10
C SER A 134 -9.75 10.03 11.87
N PHE A 135 -9.28 9.70 10.68
CA PHE A 135 -10.02 9.91 9.44
C PHE A 135 -11.34 9.12 9.43
N ILE A 136 -11.28 7.84 9.79
CA ILE A 136 -12.44 6.97 9.93
C ILE A 136 -13.41 7.61 10.93
N ASN A 137 -13.00 7.89 12.15
CA ASN A 137 -13.89 8.44 13.17
C ASN A 137 -14.53 9.78 12.74
N ASN A 138 -13.78 10.65 12.07
CA ASN A 138 -14.29 11.91 11.54
C ASN A 138 -15.27 11.69 10.37
N ALA A 139 -14.98 10.77 9.45
CA ALA A 139 -15.87 10.43 8.35
C ALA A 139 -17.16 9.76 8.85
N TYR A 140 -17.05 8.88 9.86
CA TYR A 140 -18.19 8.25 10.51
C TYR A 140 -19.07 9.26 11.26
N ALA A 141 -18.48 10.22 11.99
CA ALA A 141 -19.21 11.29 12.66
C ALA A 141 -20.02 12.19 11.69
N LEU A 142 -19.59 12.28 10.43
CA LEU A 142 -20.29 13.04 9.39
C LEU A 142 -21.42 12.24 8.71
N ILE A 143 -21.36 10.90 8.74
CA ILE A 143 -22.27 10.03 7.98
C ILE A 143 -23.33 9.37 8.88
N GLN A 144 -23.01 9.03 10.14
CA GLN A 144 -23.94 8.43 11.11
C GLN A 144 -23.62 8.87 12.56
N PRO A 145 -24.26 9.95 13.06
CA PRO A 145 -23.93 10.52 14.37
C PRO A 145 -24.34 9.68 15.59
N ASP A 146 -25.26 8.71 15.43
CA ASP A 146 -25.87 7.95 16.56
C ASP A 146 -25.40 6.48 16.66
N PHE A 147 -24.38 6.05 15.90
CA PHE A 147 -23.86 4.68 15.98
C PHE A 147 -22.75 4.58 17.05
N PRO A 148 -22.79 3.64 18.01
CA PRO A 148 -21.82 3.59 19.09
C PRO A 148 -20.41 3.26 18.57
N LEU A 149 -19.46 4.18 18.80
CA LEU A 149 -18.04 4.07 18.47
C LEU A 149 -17.29 2.96 19.27
N ASP A 150 -17.96 2.30 20.20
CA ASP A 150 -17.35 1.37 21.15
C ASP A 150 -16.91 0.02 20.54
N ILE A 151 -17.21 -0.25 19.26
CA ILE A 151 -16.76 -1.49 18.58
C ILE A 151 -15.25 -1.48 18.32
N LEU A 152 -14.59 -0.31 18.27
CA LEU A 152 -13.14 -0.19 18.15
C LEU A 152 -12.43 0.02 19.49
N HIS A 153 -13.18 0.11 20.59
CA HIS A 153 -12.63 0.39 21.92
C HIS A 153 -12.48 -0.87 22.80
N THR A 154 -12.67 -2.07 22.26
CA THR A 154 -12.37 -3.31 22.99
C THR A 154 -10.85 -3.51 23.08
N PRO A 155 -10.24 -3.56 24.29
CA PRO A 155 -8.79 -3.69 24.44
C PRO A 155 -8.25 -5.12 24.18
N GLU A 156 -9.02 -6.01 23.54
CA GLU A 156 -8.59 -7.37 23.22
C GLU A 156 -8.85 -7.72 21.76
N ILE A 157 -8.05 -7.17 20.84
CA ILE A 157 -7.65 -7.95 19.66
C ILE A 157 -6.36 -8.67 20.05
N THR A 158 -6.51 -9.70 20.88
CA THR A 158 -5.44 -10.65 21.14
C THR A 158 -5.38 -11.59 19.95
N ILE A 159 -4.48 -11.32 19.00
CA ILE A 159 -4.10 -12.30 17.99
C ILE A 159 -3.50 -13.49 18.75
N GLY A 160 -4.27 -14.57 18.88
CA GLY A 160 -3.80 -15.88 19.32
C GLY A 160 -4.12 -16.26 20.77
N GLN A 161 -5.34 -16.73 21.04
CA GLN A 161 -5.61 -17.71 22.12
C GLN A 161 -6.80 -18.67 21.87
N SER A 162 -7.39 -18.76 20.66
CA SER A 162 -8.44 -19.76 20.36
C SER A 162 -7.91 -21.18 20.06
N CYS A 163 -6.59 -21.35 19.93
CA CYS A 163 -5.96 -22.64 19.65
C CYS A 163 -5.71 -23.45 20.95
N LEU A 164 -6.76 -23.90 21.66
CA LEU A 164 -6.62 -25.00 22.65
C LEU A 164 -7.88 -25.70 23.18
N CYS A 165 -9.13 -25.38 22.77
CA CYS A 165 -10.31 -25.96 23.43
C CYS A 165 -11.29 -26.80 22.58
N LEU A 166 -10.96 -27.27 21.36
CA LEU A 166 -11.85 -28.17 20.60
C LEU A 166 -11.13 -29.41 20.02
N ARG A 167 -10.40 -30.13 20.88
CA ARG A 167 -10.18 -31.58 20.73
C ARG A 167 -10.58 -32.24 22.04
N ASN A 168 -11.82 -32.72 22.08
CA ASN A 168 -12.29 -33.91 22.79
C ASN A 168 -13.82 -33.84 22.78
N GLU A 169 -14.43 -34.40 21.73
CA GLU A 169 -15.52 -35.38 21.80
C GLU A 169 -15.45 -36.27 20.55
#